data_AF-A0AA41FHZ4-F1
#
_entry.id   AF-A0AA41FHZ4-F1
#
_cell.length_a   1.000
_cell.length_b   1.000
_cell.length_c   1.000
_cell.angle_alpha   90.00
_cell.angle_beta   90.00
_cell.angle_gamma   90.00
#
_symmetry.space_group_name_H-M   'P 1'
#
loop_
_entity.id
_entity.type
_entity.pdbx_description
1 polymer ?
#
loop_
_entity_poly.entity_id
_entity_poly.type
_entity_poly.pdbx_seq_one_letter_code
_entity_poly.pdbx_strand_id
1 'polypeptide(L)'
;MSETTNYKLKKPEGNLYINVADLNFNADIIDTELKKYQDGLIRANGKKDITLTAASWTGSAAPYTQVVAVAGITTEDVPSVGIIYPTNCTRAQQKAINKAVSYIYDVETGAGKITVRATQKPAVDITLGLKGVV
;
A
#
# COMPACT_ATOMS: atom_id res chain seq x y z
N MET A 1 15.17 13.07 -37.14
CA MET A 1 14.84 13.42 -35.75
C MET A 1 15.36 12.33 -34.82
N SER A 2 16.22 12.67 -33.86
CA SER A 2 16.73 11.70 -32.86
C SER A 2 15.83 11.67 -31.62
N GLU A 3 15.90 10.62 -30.81
CA GLU A 3 15.05 10.44 -29.62
C GLU A 3 15.85 10.45 -28.31
N THR A 4 15.22 10.84 -27.19
CA THR A 4 15.79 10.68 -25.85
C THR A 4 15.85 9.20 -25.45
N THR A 5 16.75 8.84 -24.55
CA THR A 5 17.02 7.43 -24.22
C THR A 5 15.83 6.76 -23.53
N ASN A 6 15.26 7.40 -22.51
CA ASN A 6 14.31 6.77 -21.58
C ASN A 6 12.87 6.88 -22.09
N TYR A 7 12.44 8.09 -22.44
CA TYR A 7 11.05 8.39 -22.79
C TYR A 7 10.81 8.51 -24.29
N LYS A 8 11.84 8.27 -25.11
CA LYS A 8 11.74 8.35 -26.59
C LYS A 8 11.17 9.67 -27.11
N LEU A 9 11.44 10.76 -26.38
CA LEU A 9 11.00 12.09 -26.79
C LEU A 9 11.77 12.51 -28.03
N LYS A 10 11.05 12.98 -29.04
CA LYS A 10 11.58 13.50 -30.29
C LYS A 10 12.36 14.80 -30.04
N LYS A 11 13.64 14.83 -30.42
CA LYS A 11 14.50 16.01 -30.29
C LYS A 11 14.47 16.85 -31.56
N PRO A 12 14.14 18.14 -31.50
CA PRO A 12 14.27 19.04 -32.63
C PRO A 12 15.71 19.06 -33.18
N GLU A 13 15.84 19.12 -34.50
CA GLU A 13 17.12 19.36 -35.17
C GLU A 13 17.20 20.85 -35.54
N GLY A 14 18.34 21.50 -35.28
CA GLY A 14 18.46 22.97 -35.34
C GLY A 14 18.27 23.60 -36.71
N ASN A 15 18.21 22.79 -37.78
CA ASN A 15 18.01 23.20 -39.16
C ASN A 15 16.60 22.89 -39.69
N LEU A 16 15.68 22.41 -38.86
CA LEU A 16 14.32 22.02 -39.27
C LEU A 16 13.25 22.85 -38.56
N TYR A 17 12.15 23.11 -39.27
CA TYR A 17 10.93 23.62 -38.65
C TYR A 17 10.39 22.58 -37.68
N ILE A 18 9.99 23.03 -36.48
CA ILE A 18 9.39 22.16 -35.47
C ILE A 18 7.97 21.79 -35.90
N ASN A 19 7.69 20.49 -35.99
CA ASN A 19 6.36 19.97 -36.26
C ASN A 19 5.53 19.94 -34.96
N VAL A 20 4.37 20.61 -34.96
CA VAL A 20 3.45 20.66 -33.80
C VAL A 20 2.99 19.25 -33.39
N ALA A 21 2.84 18.32 -34.34
CA ALA A 21 2.48 16.94 -34.02
C ALA A 21 3.56 16.24 -33.18
N ASP A 22 4.84 16.54 -33.42
CA ASP A 22 5.94 15.98 -32.63
C ASP A 22 5.99 16.59 -31.22
N LEU A 23 5.60 17.85 -31.07
CA LEU A 23 5.46 18.49 -29.75
C LEU A 23 4.32 17.85 -28.95
N ASN A 24 3.15 17.66 -29.56
CA ASN A 24 2.01 17.03 -28.89
C ASN A 24 2.32 15.59 -28.51
N PHE A 25 2.99 14.83 -29.39
CA PHE A 25 3.44 13.47 -29.08
C PHE A 25 4.36 13.43 -27.86
N ASN A 26 5.34 14.34 -27.77
CA ASN A 26 6.20 14.44 -26.60
C ASN A 26 5.43 14.85 -25.35
N ALA A 27 4.45 15.76 -25.47
CA ALA A 27 3.63 16.23 -24.36
C ALA A 27 2.80 15.08 -23.77
N ASP A 28 2.16 14.26 -24.61
CA ASP A 28 1.37 13.10 -24.17
C ASP A 28 2.24 12.08 -23.42
N ILE A 29 3.46 11.82 -23.90
CA ILE A 29 4.42 10.94 -23.21
C ILE A 29 4.79 11.52 -21.85
N ILE A 30 5.15 12.80 -21.80
CA ILE A 30 5.56 13.46 -20.55
C ILE A 30 4.42 13.44 -19.54
N ASP A 31 3.21 13.81 -19.95
CA ASP A 31 2.02 13.78 -19.09
C ASP A 31 1.77 12.37 -18.53
N THR A 32 1.77 11.36 -19.40
CA THR A 32 1.57 9.96 -19.02
C THR A 32 2.60 9.46 -18.02
N GLU A 33 3.88 9.69 -18.30
CA GLU A 33 4.96 9.19 -17.44
C GLU A 33 5.03 9.97 -16.12
N LEU A 34 4.84 11.29 -16.13
CA LEU A 34 4.73 12.10 -14.89
C LEU A 34 3.59 11.62 -14.00
N LYS A 35 2.43 11.30 -14.60
CA LYS A 35 1.30 10.75 -13.86
C LYS A 35 1.64 9.40 -13.22
N LYS A 36 2.30 8.49 -13.95
CA LYS A 36 2.78 7.21 -13.38
C LYS A 36 3.74 7.42 -12.21
N TYR A 37 4.68 8.35 -12.32
CA TYR A 37 5.59 8.69 -11.22
C TYR A 37 4.85 9.24 -10.01
N GLN A 38 3.90 10.15 -10.22
CA GLN A 38 3.06 10.69 -9.15
C GLN A 38 2.27 9.59 -8.45
N ASP A 39 1.64 8.68 -9.20
CA ASP A 39 0.87 7.57 -8.64
C ASP A 39 1.77 6.59 -7.87
N GLY A 40 2.97 6.31 -8.38
CA GLY A 40 3.99 5.54 -7.68
C GLY A 40 4.40 6.16 -6.35
N LEU A 41 4.59 7.49 -6.30
CA LEU A 41 4.92 8.22 -5.07
C LEU A 41 3.77 8.23 -4.06
N ILE A 42 2.53 8.40 -4.52
CA ILE A 42 1.34 8.36 -3.67
C ILE A 42 1.24 6.99 -3.01
N ARG A 43 1.32 5.89 -3.78
CA ARG A 43 1.29 4.53 -3.23
C ARG A 43 2.46 4.28 -2.29
N ALA A 44 3.68 4.60 -2.73
CA ALA A 44 4.87 4.38 -1.93
C ALA A 44 4.77 5.08 -0.57
N ASN A 45 4.23 6.30 -0.51
CA ASN A 45 4.09 7.08 0.73
C ASN A 45 2.80 6.82 1.50
N GLY A 46 1.78 6.27 0.85
CA GLY A 46 0.50 6.00 1.48
C GLY A 46 0.64 5.02 2.64
N LYS A 47 -0.02 5.39 3.73
CA LYS A 47 -0.05 4.65 4.99
C LYS A 47 -1.48 4.60 5.49
N LYS A 48 -1.94 3.41 5.84
CA LYS A 48 -3.21 3.21 6.54
C LYS A 48 -2.99 2.35 7.76
N ASP A 49 -3.68 2.67 8.85
CA ASP A 49 -3.62 1.89 10.07
C ASP A 49 -4.93 1.14 10.22
N ILE A 50 -4.84 -0.14 10.58
CA ILE A 50 -6.00 -0.97 10.92
C ILE A 50 -5.93 -1.41 12.36
N THR A 51 -7.09 -1.45 13.02
CA THR A 51 -7.23 -2.00 14.36
C THR A 51 -7.95 -3.34 14.27
N LEU A 52 -7.27 -4.37 14.75
CA LEU A 52 -7.80 -5.71 14.94
C LEU A 52 -8.23 -5.84 16.39
N THR A 53 -9.53 -5.80 16.63
CA THR A 53 -10.06 -5.92 17.99
C THR A 53 -10.03 -7.39 18.44
N ALA A 54 -9.73 -7.63 19.72
CA ALA A 54 -9.72 -8.98 20.29
C ALA A 54 -11.10 -9.67 20.19
N ALA A 55 -12.17 -8.88 20.23
CA ALA A 55 -13.55 -9.38 20.22
C ALA A 55 -14.08 -9.77 18.83
N SER A 56 -13.50 -9.26 17.73
CA SER A 56 -14.09 -9.41 16.39
C SER A 56 -13.47 -10.56 15.56
N TRP A 57 -12.72 -11.46 16.20
CA TRP A 57 -12.20 -12.66 15.54
C TRP A 57 -13.27 -13.74 15.39
N THR A 58 -13.56 -14.11 14.15
CA THR A 58 -14.49 -15.19 13.80
C THR A 58 -13.77 -16.54 13.68
N GLY A 59 -14.51 -17.62 13.87
CA GLY A 59 -14.02 -19.00 13.82
C GLY A 59 -14.08 -19.69 15.19
N SER A 60 -14.45 -20.97 15.17
CA SER A 60 -14.43 -21.87 16.34
C SER A 60 -13.12 -22.66 16.46
N ALA A 61 -12.35 -22.76 15.38
CA ALA A 61 -11.01 -23.32 15.30
C ALA A 61 -10.16 -22.52 14.30
N ALA A 62 -8.86 -22.75 14.28
CA ALA A 62 -7.96 -22.12 13.30
C ALA A 62 -8.32 -22.56 11.85
N PRO A 63 -8.19 -21.67 10.86
CA PRO A 63 -7.73 -20.29 10.98
C PRO A 63 -8.84 -19.34 11.47
N TYR A 64 -8.48 -18.49 12.44
CA TYR A 64 -9.34 -17.38 12.87
C TYR A 64 -9.21 -16.23 11.88
N THR A 65 -10.31 -15.51 11.65
CA THR A 65 -10.35 -14.43 10.64
C THR A 65 -10.93 -13.16 11.24
N GLN A 66 -10.43 -12.00 10.80
CA GLN A 66 -11.03 -10.69 11.03
C GLN A 66 -10.98 -9.89 9.75
N VAL A 67 -12.09 -9.26 9.37
CA VAL A 67 -12.20 -8.40 8.19
C VAL A 67 -12.34 -6.95 8.66
N VAL A 68 -11.50 -6.08 8.15
CA VAL A 68 -11.50 -4.64 8.46
C VAL A 68 -11.79 -3.87 7.18
N ALA A 69 -12.76 -2.95 7.23
CA ALA A 69 -13.03 -2.02 6.12
C ALA A 69 -11.93 -0.96 6.07
N VAL A 70 -11.36 -0.73 4.89
CA VAL A 70 -10.26 0.21 4.67
C VAL A 70 -10.52 0.97 3.38
N ALA A 71 -10.91 2.24 3.51
CA ALA A 71 -11.28 3.05 2.36
C ALA A 71 -10.12 3.21 1.36
N GLY A 72 -10.42 3.00 0.09
CA GLY A 72 -9.49 3.16 -1.03
C GLY A 72 -8.56 1.98 -1.28
N ILE A 73 -8.36 1.05 -0.33
CA ILE A 73 -7.46 -0.08 -0.57
C ILE A 73 -7.99 -0.98 -1.70
N THR A 74 -7.07 -1.56 -2.46
CA THR A 74 -7.32 -2.36 -3.65
C THR A 74 -6.67 -3.74 -3.52
N THR A 75 -7.00 -4.66 -4.43
CA THR A 75 -6.35 -5.97 -4.52
C THR A 75 -4.91 -5.89 -5.04
N GLU A 76 -4.49 -4.76 -5.61
CA GLU A 76 -3.13 -4.55 -6.11
C GLU A 76 -2.17 -4.08 -5.00
N ASP A 77 -2.71 -3.61 -3.87
CA ASP A 77 -1.89 -3.15 -2.76
C ASP A 77 -1.22 -4.33 -2.05
N VAL A 78 0.10 -4.30 -1.97
CA VAL A 78 0.92 -5.29 -1.24
C VAL A 78 1.70 -4.56 -0.14
N PRO A 79 1.04 -4.26 1.00
CA PRO A 79 1.65 -3.44 2.03
C PRO A 79 2.81 -4.12 2.75
N SER A 80 3.80 -3.32 3.14
CA SER A 80 4.67 -3.68 4.25
C SER A 80 3.91 -3.46 5.57
N VAL A 81 3.78 -4.52 6.37
CA VAL A 81 3.01 -4.52 7.62
C VAL A 81 3.94 -4.31 8.81
N GLY A 82 3.63 -3.32 9.65
CA GLY A 82 4.34 -3.04 10.91
C GLY A 82 3.40 -3.00 12.11
N ILE A 83 3.94 -3.22 13.31
CA ILE A 83 3.18 -3.11 14.57
C ILE A 83 3.21 -1.65 15.03
N ILE A 84 2.05 -1.10 15.38
CA ILE A 84 1.94 0.21 16.04
C ILE A 84 1.58 -0.02 17.50
N TYR A 85 2.47 0.40 18.40
CA TYR A 85 2.22 0.36 19.84
C TYR A 85 1.45 1.61 20.29
N PRO A 86 0.59 1.51 21.32
CA PRO A 86 -0.04 2.68 21.91
C PRO A 86 0.99 3.64 22.50
N THR A 87 0.66 4.93 22.59
CA THR A 87 1.48 5.91 23.30
C THR A 87 1.69 5.46 24.75
N ASN A 88 2.91 5.61 25.27
CA ASN A 88 3.30 5.14 26.61
C ASN A 88 3.11 3.62 26.82
N CYS A 89 3.24 2.81 25.75
CA CYS A 89 3.17 1.34 25.83
C CYS A 89 4.14 0.78 26.88
N THR A 90 3.58 0.14 27.92
CA THR A 90 4.37 -0.57 28.93
C THR A 90 5.00 -1.82 28.34
N ARG A 91 6.09 -2.33 28.94
CA ARG A 91 6.69 -3.60 28.49
C ARG A 91 5.72 -4.78 28.57
N ALA A 92 4.79 -4.78 29.55
CA ALA A 92 3.77 -5.80 29.67
C ALA A 92 2.79 -5.77 28.48
N GLN A 93 2.32 -4.58 28.09
CA GLN A 93 1.48 -4.39 26.90
C GLN A 93 2.24 -4.77 25.61
N GLN A 94 3.48 -4.31 25.46
CA GLN A 94 4.31 -4.65 24.29
C GLN A 94 4.47 -6.17 24.14
N LYS A 95 4.74 -6.89 25.23
CA LYS A 95 4.85 -8.36 25.22
C LYS A 95 3.53 -9.02 24.82
N ALA A 96 2.40 -8.53 25.32
CA ALA A 96 1.08 -9.04 24.96
C ALA A 96 0.77 -8.81 23.47
N ILE A 97 1.06 -7.61 22.95
CA ILE A 97 0.90 -7.26 21.54
C ILE A 97 1.80 -8.13 20.66
N ASN A 98 3.08 -8.29 20.99
CA ASN A 98 4.01 -9.12 20.21
C ASN A 98 3.56 -10.58 20.15
N LYS A 99 3.08 -11.11 21.27
CA LYS A 99 2.48 -12.45 21.32
C LYS A 99 1.24 -12.53 20.44
N ALA A 100 0.36 -11.54 20.50
CA ALA A 100 -0.87 -11.52 19.73
C ALA A 100 -0.61 -11.41 18.21
N VAL A 101 0.35 -10.57 17.80
CA VAL A 101 0.79 -10.43 16.41
C VAL A 101 1.47 -11.71 15.91
N SER A 102 2.20 -12.44 16.75
CA SER A 102 2.84 -13.71 16.36
C SER A 102 1.86 -14.80 15.92
N TYR A 103 0.56 -14.63 16.21
CA TYR A 103 -0.49 -15.53 15.74
C TYR A 103 -0.93 -15.24 14.32
N ILE A 104 -0.74 -14.01 13.84
CA ILE A 104 -1.12 -13.57 12.50
C ILE A 104 -0.11 -14.14 11.50
N TYR A 105 -0.62 -14.88 10.50
CA TYR A 105 0.23 -15.47 9.46
C TYR A 105 -0.09 -14.91 8.07
N ASP A 106 -1.18 -14.15 7.93
CA ASP A 106 -1.63 -13.66 6.63
C ASP A 106 -2.47 -12.38 6.77
N VAL A 107 -2.22 -11.44 5.86
CA VAL A 107 -2.88 -10.14 5.72
C VAL A 107 -3.16 -9.94 4.23
N GLU A 108 -4.41 -10.19 3.84
CA GLU A 108 -4.85 -10.16 2.44
C GLU A 108 -5.60 -8.85 2.17
N THR A 109 -5.18 -8.13 1.12
CA THR A 109 -5.84 -6.92 0.64
C THR A 109 -6.97 -7.27 -0.34
N GLY A 110 -8.10 -6.59 -0.20
CA GLY A 110 -9.23 -6.69 -1.11
C GLY A 110 -9.83 -5.32 -1.37
N ALA A 111 -10.68 -5.18 -2.39
CA ALA A 111 -11.32 -3.89 -2.67
C ALA A 111 -12.09 -3.37 -1.44
N GLY A 112 -11.61 -2.25 -0.88
CA GLY A 112 -12.18 -1.59 0.28
C GLY A 112 -12.02 -2.31 1.63
N LYS A 113 -11.22 -3.40 1.70
CA LYS A 113 -11.10 -4.20 2.92
C LYS A 113 -9.77 -4.94 3.05
N ILE A 114 -9.50 -5.40 4.26
CA ILE A 114 -8.40 -6.31 4.56
C ILE A 114 -8.95 -7.51 5.33
N THR A 115 -8.48 -8.70 4.95
CA THR A 115 -8.76 -9.94 5.66
C THR A 115 -7.50 -10.39 6.37
N VAL A 116 -7.53 -10.51 7.69
CA VAL A 116 -6.40 -10.98 8.49
C VAL A 116 -6.71 -12.36 9.03
N ARG A 117 -5.76 -13.29 8.90
CA ARG A 117 -5.88 -14.67 9.39
C ARG A 117 -4.85 -14.98 10.47
N ALA A 118 -5.28 -15.72 11.49
CA ALA A 118 -4.46 -16.06 12.64
C ALA A 118 -4.62 -17.54 13.06
N THR A 119 -3.55 -18.10 13.62
CA THR A 119 -3.50 -19.47 14.15
C THR A 119 -4.15 -19.60 15.54
N GLN A 120 -4.20 -18.51 16.30
CA GLN A 120 -4.88 -18.38 17.59
C GLN A 120 -5.64 -17.05 17.63
N LYS A 121 -6.64 -16.90 18.52
CA LYS A 121 -7.31 -15.61 18.72
C LYS A 121 -6.43 -14.67 19.55
N PRO A 122 -6.01 -13.50 19.02
CA PRO A 122 -5.48 -12.41 19.83
C PRO A 122 -6.38 -12.08 21.02
N ALA A 123 -5.79 -12.04 22.21
CA ALA A 123 -6.49 -11.66 23.44
C ALA A 123 -6.43 -10.15 23.74
N VAL A 124 -5.68 -9.39 22.93
CA VAL A 124 -5.54 -7.94 23.02
C VAL A 124 -5.75 -7.32 21.65
N ASP A 125 -6.17 -6.07 21.63
CA ASP A 125 -6.27 -5.30 20.39
C ASP A 125 -4.88 -5.08 19.79
N ILE A 126 -4.81 -5.16 18.46
CA ILE A 126 -3.58 -4.97 17.68
C ILE A 126 -3.83 -3.83 16.71
N THR A 127 -2.89 -2.89 16.62
CA THR A 127 -2.87 -1.92 15.52
C THR A 127 -1.74 -2.26 14.56
N LEU A 128 -2.08 -2.48 13.30
CA LEU A 128 -1.12 -2.72 12.22
C LEU A 128 -1.05 -1.48 11.32
N GLY A 129 0.17 -1.02 11.06
CA GLY A 129 0.46 0.00 10.06
C GLY A 129 0.76 -0.66 8.72
N LEU A 130 0.10 -0.19 7.67
CA LEU A 130 0.24 -0.69 6.31
C LEU A 130 0.89 0.40 5.47
N LYS A 131 2.12 0.16 5.01
CA LYS A 131 2.89 1.10 4.19
C LYS A 131 2.93 0.61 2.74
N GLY A 132 2.83 1.53 1.78
CA GLY A 132 2.85 1.18 0.36
C GLY A 132 1.47 0.90 -0.21
N VAL A 133 0.45 1.62 0.27
CA VAL A 133 -0.96 1.47 -0.12
C VAL A 133 -1.48 2.77 -0.73
N VAL A 134 -2.53 2.71 -1.55
CA VAL A 134 -3.19 3.91 -2.12
C VAL A 134 -3.87 4.83 -1.11
#